data_AF-A0A871RGP7-F1
#
_entry.id   AF-A0A871RGP7-F1
#
_cell.length_a   1.000
_cell.length_b   1.000
_cell.length_c   1.000
_cell.angle_alpha   90.00
_cell.angle_beta   90.00
_cell.angle_gamma   90.00
#
_symmetry.space_group_name_H-M   'P 1'
#
loop_
_entity.id
_entity.type
_entity.pdbx_description
1 polymer ?
#
loop_
_entity_poly.entity_id
_entity_poly.type
_entity_poly.pdbx_seq_one_letter_code
_entity_poly.pdbx_strand_id
1 'polypeptide(L)'
;MVTTLDYIPFLDAIAEEDDDSENILKTVKLKIDQELSKTDTEKLHPLVSRQFPQKKWKHPLRIPSEIEVPSKFKLSQRYTSIKGDSKYSQEEKLKLLTGYTLMRSRCLDIVNRNLPLVQNEWIVNNESWTQLEKSFDDEINTKRKRMQYTTSERKRRCLDFKPVNDFLQNRWNEKVDELISVGVLLSEKELEEAELGDKNDSQV
;
A
#
# COMPACT_ATOMS: atom_id res chain seq x y z
N MET A 1 -11.70 17.77 -18.47
CA MET A 1 -10.38 17.50 -19.07
C MET A 1 -9.73 16.38 -18.27
N VAL A 2 -9.51 15.22 -18.90
CA VAL A 2 -8.72 14.16 -18.28
C VAL A 2 -7.26 14.52 -18.56
N THR A 3 -6.59 15.16 -17.60
CA THR A 3 -5.14 15.31 -17.61
C THR A 3 -4.54 13.94 -17.35
N THR A 4 -4.13 13.22 -18.39
CA THR A 4 -3.43 11.95 -18.24
C THR A 4 -2.03 12.27 -17.71
N LEU A 5 -1.79 11.93 -16.44
CA LEU A 5 -0.44 11.83 -15.89
C LEU A 5 0.19 10.57 -16.51
N ASP A 6 0.91 10.75 -17.61
CA ASP A 6 1.61 9.64 -18.26
C ASP A 6 3.03 9.53 -17.70
N TYR A 7 3.18 8.64 -16.72
CA TYR A 7 4.46 8.07 -16.29
C TYR A 7 4.52 6.64 -16.82
N ILE A 8 5.62 6.21 -17.46
CA ILE A 8 5.73 4.92 -18.14
C ILE A 8 6.74 4.02 -17.38
N PRO A 9 6.28 3.20 -16.41
CA PRO A 9 7.16 2.56 -15.42
C PRO A 9 8.12 1.50 -15.98
N PHE A 10 8.01 1.12 -17.26
CA PHE A 10 8.87 0.11 -17.89
C PHE A 10 9.83 0.69 -18.94
N LEU A 11 9.64 1.96 -19.33
CA LEU A 11 10.59 2.68 -20.18
C LEU A 11 11.49 3.56 -19.30
N ASP A 12 10.88 4.24 -18.34
CA ASP A 12 11.57 5.16 -17.44
C ASP A 12 12.40 4.42 -16.37
N ALA A 13 12.08 3.16 -16.08
CA ALA A 13 12.84 2.32 -15.14
C ALA A 13 14.22 1.89 -15.65
N ILE A 14 14.51 2.04 -16.95
CA ILE A 14 15.89 1.85 -17.47
C ILE A 14 16.81 2.94 -16.91
N ALA A 15 16.27 4.08 -16.46
CA ALA A 15 17.03 5.11 -15.76
C ALA A 15 17.21 4.84 -14.25
N GLU A 16 16.55 3.82 -13.67
CA GLU A 16 16.62 3.51 -12.22
C GLU A 16 17.89 2.76 -11.80
N GLU A 17 18.70 2.25 -12.74
CA GLU A 17 20.01 1.65 -12.46
C GLU A 17 21.18 2.66 -12.50
N ASP A 18 20.92 3.90 -12.93
CA ASP A 18 21.89 5.00 -12.95
C ASP A 18 21.77 5.86 -11.69
N ASP A 19 22.90 6.29 -11.11
CA ASP A 19 23.02 7.15 -9.90
C ASP A 19 22.13 8.42 -9.94
N ASP A 20 21.69 8.85 -11.13
CA ASP A 20 20.83 10.01 -11.34
C ASP A 20 19.37 9.80 -10.91
N SER A 21 18.88 8.57 -10.86
CA SER A 21 17.49 8.28 -10.46
C SER A 21 17.22 8.51 -8.98
N GLU A 22 18.20 8.24 -8.09
CA GLU A 22 18.08 8.55 -6.68
C GLU A 22 18.01 10.07 -6.43
N ASN A 23 18.72 10.85 -7.25
CA ASN A 23 18.69 12.32 -7.22
C ASN A 23 17.36 12.87 -7.75
N ILE A 24 16.78 12.26 -8.78
CA ILE A 24 15.44 12.60 -9.27
C ILE A 24 14.39 12.32 -8.18
N LEU A 25 14.46 11.18 -7.49
CA LEU A 25 13.55 10.87 -6.39
C LEU A 25 13.68 11.86 -5.22
N LYS A 26 14.90 12.27 -4.86
CA LYS A 26 15.13 13.29 -3.83
C LYS A 26 14.55 14.66 -4.22
N THR A 27 14.76 15.10 -5.46
CA THR A 27 14.24 16.38 -5.95
C THR A 27 12.71 16.39 -6.08
N VAL A 28 12.12 15.29 -6.54
CA VAL A 28 10.65 15.13 -6.60
C VAL A 28 10.05 15.14 -5.19
N LYS A 29 10.63 14.41 -4.23
CA LYS A 29 10.19 14.44 -2.82
C LYS A 29 10.25 15.84 -2.24
N LEU A 30 11.34 16.57 -2.46
CA LEU A 30 11.50 17.94 -1.98
C LEU A 30 10.42 18.87 -2.55
N LYS A 31 10.07 18.74 -3.84
CA LYS A 31 8.96 19.50 -4.45
C LYS A 31 7.60 19.09 -3.88
N ILE A 32 7.38 17.80 -3.62
CA ILE A 32 6.15 17.32 -2.96
C ILE A 32 6.05 17.93 -1.55
N ASP A 33 7.12 17.91 -0.76
CA ASP A 33 7.14 18.47 0.58
C ASP A 33 6.91 19.99 0.59
N GLN A 34 7.44 20.69 -0.41
CA GLN A 34 7.16 22.12 -0.62
C GLN A 34 5.67 22.38 -0.90
N GLU A 35 5.02 21.55 -1.72
CA GLU A 35 3.58 21.70 -1.99
C GLU A 35 2.72 21.24 -0.80
N LEU A 36 3.12 20.19 -0.10
CA LEU A 36 2.45 19.72 1.13
C LEU A 36 2.55 20.75 2.26
N SER A 37 3.65 21.51 2.36
CA SER A 37 3.75 22.59 3.35
C SER A 37 2.83 23.78 3.05
N LYS A 38 2.43 23.96 1.78
CA LYS A 38 1.50 25.00 1.35
C LYS A 38 0.03 24.56 1.45
N THR A 39 -0.24 23.26 1.53
CA THR A 39 -1.60 22.71 1.57
C THR A 39 -1.94 22.14 2.94
N ASP A 40 -3.18 22.36 3.37
CA ASP A 40 -3.70 21.85 4.64
C ASP A 40 -3.94 20.33 4.52
N THR A 41 -2.96 19.54 4.98
CA THR A 41 -2.96 18.07 4.92
C THR A 41 -3.90 17.41 5.93
N GLU A 42 -4.40 18.16 6.92
CA GLU A 42 -5.32 17.63 7.94
C GLU A 42 -6.74 17.42 7.39
N LYS A 43 -7.09 18.13 6.31
CA LYS A 43 -8.40 18.01 5.68
C LYS A 43 -8.42 16.86 4.67
N LEU A 44 -9.22 15.85 4.97
CA LEU A 44 -9.47 14.73 4.05
C LEU A 44 -10.02 15.26 2.70
N HIS A 45 -9.42 14.84 1.60
CA HIS A 45 -9.87 15.25 0.26
C HIS A 45 -11.36 14.93 0.05
N PRO A 46 -12.17 15.84 -0.52
CA PRO A 46 -13.63 15.69 -0.61
C PRO A 46 -14.09 14.45 -1.38
N LEU A 47 -13.32 13.97 -2.35
CA LEU A 47 -13.63 12.70 -3.05
C LEU A 47 -13.48 11.48 -2.15
N VAL A 48 -12.47 11.47 -1.27
CA VAL A 48 -12.23 10.37 -0.32
C VAL A 48 -13.32 10.36 0.73
N SER A 49 -13.70 11.54 1.23
CA SER A 49 -14.80 11.70 2.20
C SER A 49 -16.16 11.21 1.63
N ARG A 50 -16.39 11.39 0.33
CA ARG A 50 -17.60 10.93 -0.37
C ARG A 50 -17.60 9.43 -0.62
N GLN A 51 -16.48 8.86 -1.05
CA GLN A 51 -16.40 7.44 -1.41
C GLN A 51 -16.26 6.53 -0.18
N PHE A 52 -15.55 7.01 0.84
CA PHE A 52 -15.35 6.34 2.12
C PHE A 52 -15.78 7.28 3.24
N PRO A 53 -17.09 7.49 3.45
CA PRO A 53 -17.55 8.27 4.59
C PRO A 53 -16.98 7.63 5.84
N GLN A 54 -16.41 8.44 6.73
CA GLN A 54 -16.01 7.98 8.06
C GLN A 54 -17.26 7.49 8.77
N LYS A 55 -17.57 6.20 8.61
CA LYS A 55 -18.62 5.56 9.36
C LYS A 55 -18.13 5.57 10.80
N LYS A 56 -18.61 6.53 11.59
CA LYS A 56 -18.58 6.44 13.04
C LYS A 56 -19.54 5.32 13.40
N TRP A 57 -19.10 4.07 13.24
CA TRP A 57 -19.82 2.91 13.77
C TRP A 57 -19.81 3.07 15.29
N LYS A 58 -20.81 3.79 15.80
CA LYS A 58 -21.23 3.70 17.18
C LYS A 58 -21.88 2.33 17.30
N HIS A 59 -21.05 1.28 17.41
CA HIS A 59 -21.57 -0.01 17.80
C HIS A 59 -22.28 0.21 19.15
N PRO A 60 -23.55 -0.20 19.32
CA PRO A 60 -24.35 0.16 20.49
C PRO A 60 -23.75 -0.37 21.81
N LEU A 61 -22.81 -1.31 21.72
CA LEU A 61 -22.04 -1.88 22.84
C LEU A 61 -20.56 -1.50 22.85
N ARG A 62 -20.13 -0.48 22.09
CA ARG A 62 -18.72 -0.03 22.11
C ARG A 62 -18.44 0.70 23.43
N ILE A 63 -18.07 -0.07 24.45
CA ILE A 63 -17.44 0.47 25.66
C ILE A 63 -16.12 1.13 25.21
N PRO A 64 -15.85 2.38 25.60
CA PRO A 64 -14.59 3.04 25.27
C PRO A 64 -13.41 2.18 25.74
N SER A 65 -12.51 1.84 24.82
CA SER A 65 -11.27 1.10 25.12
C SER A 65 -10.28 1.91 25.98
N GLU A 66 -10.58 3.18 26.23
CA GLU A 66 -9.78 4.14 27.00
C GLU A 66 -10.13 4.20 28.49
N ILE A 67 -11.09 3.39 28.96
CA ILE A 67 -11.12 3.11 30.39
C ILE A 67 -9.92 2.21 30.64
N GLU A 68 -8.79 2.81 31.02
CA GLU A 68 -7.71 2.14 31.73
C GLU A 68 -8.31 1.55 33.00
N VAL A 69 -8.98 0.40 32.88
CA VAL A 69 -9.39 -0.39 34.03
C VAL A 69 -8.07 -0.88 34.62
N PRO A 70 -7.68 -0.39 35.81
CA PRO A 70 -6.42 -0.81 36.40
C PRO A 70 -6.57 -2.30 36.72
N SER A 71 -5.73 -3.12 36.09
CA SER A 71 -5.67 -4.57 36.31
C SER A 71 -6.95 -5.32 35.95
N LYS A 72 -6.93 -5.98 34.78
CA LYS A 72 -7.72 -7.20 34.55
C LYS A 72 -7.27 -8.27 35.55
N PHE A 73 -7.71 -8.17 36.80
CA PHE A 73 -7.59 -9.26 37.76
C PHE A 73 -8.23 -10.48 37.11
N LYS A 74 -7.39 -11.45 36.72
CA LYS A 74 -7.91 -12.68 36.13
C LYS A 74 -8.80 -13.32 37.18
N LEU A 75 -10.03 -13.63 36.79
CA LEU A 75 -11.00 -14.26 37.67
C LEU A 75 -10.44 -15.56 38.28
N SER A 76 -9.51 -16.22 37.58
CA SER A 76 -8.73 -17.35 38.07
C SER A 76 -8.00 -17.05 39.39
N GLN A 77 -7.39 -15.86 39.55
CA GLN A 77 -6.69 -15.50 40.80
C GLN A 77 -7.61 -15.49 42.02
N ARG A 78 -8.93 -15.29 41.84
CA ARG A 78 -9.94 -15.31 42.91
C ARG A 78 -10.48 -16.71 43.20
N TYR A 79 -10.44 -17.62 42.23
CA TYR A 79 -11.12 -18.92 42.31
C TYR A 79 -10.18 -20.14 42.31
N THR A 80 -8.90 -19.98 41.93
CA THR A 80 -7.93 -21.10 41.92
C THR A 80 -7.04 -21.15 43.16
N SER A 81 -7.04 -20.10 43.99
CA SER A 81 -6.22 -20.05 45.22
C SER A 81 -7.09 -19.89 46.47
N ILE A 82 -6.92 -20.81 47.43
CA ILE A 82 -7.53 -20.72 48.76
C ILE A 82 -6.92 -19.53 49.52
N LYS A 83 -5.62 -19.25 49.29
CA LYS A 83 -4.87 -18.13 49.90
C LYS A 83 -4.84 -16.92 48.95
N GLY A 84 -5.34 -15.78 49.42
CA GLY A 84 -5.33 -14.52 48.66
C GLY A 84 -6.44 -13.56 49.07
N ASP A 85 -6.26 -12.27 48.78
CA ASP A 85 -7.20 -11.18 49.05
C ASP A 85 -8.50 -11.39 48.27
N SER A 86 -9.45 -12.05 48.91
CA SER A 86 -10.81 -12.19 48.42
C SER A 86 -11.75 -11.79 49.53
N LYS A 87 -12.86 -11.16 49.15
CA LYS A 87 -13.95 -10.80 50.06
C LYS A 87 -14.66 -12.02 50.67
N TYR A 88 -14.51 -13.21 50.08
CA TYR A 88 -15.11 -14.46 50.56
C TYR A 88 -14.29 -15.11 51.67
N SER A 89 -15.00 -15.67 52.64
CA SER A 89 -14.42 -16.50 53.70
C SER A 89 -13.74 -17.75 53.12
N GLN A 90 -12.75 -18.29 53.83
CA GLN A 90 -12.04 -19.50 53.43
C GLN A 90 -13.00 -20.69 53.21
N GLU A 91 -14.05 -20.79 54.01
CA GLU A 91 -15.07 -21.84 53.89
C GLU A 91 -15.90 -21.70 52.59
N GLU A 92 -16.26 -20.47 52.22
CA GLU A 92 -17.02 -20.17 50.99
C GLU A 92 -16.17 -20.46 49.74
N LYS A 93 -14.89 -20.11 49.77
CA LYS A 93 -13.94 -20.47 48.70
C LYS A 93 -13.81 -21.97 48.55
N LEU A 94 -13.76 -22.71 49.65
CA LEU A 94 -13.64 -24.16 49.62
C LEU A 94 -14.90 -24.81 49.06
N LYS A 95 -16.09 -24.34 49.45
CA LYS A 95 -17.39 -24.76 48.86
C LYS A 95 -17.46 -24.48 47.36
N LEU A 96 -16.97 -23.32 46.93
CA LEU A 96 -16.95 -22.95 45.52
C LEU A 96 -15.97 -23.81 44.72
N LEU A 97 -14.77 -24.04 45.26
CA LEU A 97 -13.76 -24.90 44.65
C LEU A 97 -14.28 -26.33 44.49
N THR A 98 -14.90 -26.91 45.52
CA THR A 98 -15.49 -28.25 45.44
C THR A 98 -16.65 -28.32 44.46
N GLY A 99 -17.46 -27.27 44.35
CA GLY A 99 -18.49 -27.14 43.32
C GLY A 99 -17.90 -27.19 41.90
N TYR A 100 -16.87 -26.38 41.63
CA TYR A 100 -16.21 -26.36 40.32
C TYR A 100 -15.45 -27.66 40.01
N THR A 101 -14.80 -28.30 40.98
CA THR A 101 -14.13 -29.58 40.74
C THR A 101 -15.13 -30.69 40.46
N LEU A 102 -16.27 -30.71 41.16
CA LEU A 102 -17.36 -31.66 40.87
C LEU A 102 -17.93 -31.45 39.47
N MET A 103 -18.20 -30.20 39.08
CA MET A 103 -18.66 -29.89 37.72
C MET A 103 -17.61 -30.31 36.68
N ARG A 104 -16.33 -30.00 36.90
CA ARG A 104 -15.24 -30.42 36.02
C ARG A 104 -15.17 -31.94 35.88
N SER A 105 -15.30 -32.69 36.99
CA SER A 105 -15.31 -34.15 36.97
C SER A 105 -16.44 -34.69 36.10
N ARG A 106 -17.67 -34.17 36.29
CA ARG A 106 -18.83 -34.57 35.48
C ARG A 106 -18.64 -34.23 34.01
N CYS A 107 -18.09 -33.06 33.69
CA CYS A 107 -17.78 -32.69 32.30
C CYS A 107 -16.74 -33.63 31.69
N LEU A 108 -15.68 -33.97 32.42
CA LEU A 108 -14.66 -34.92 31.97
C LEU A 108 -15.24 -36.32 31.76
N ASP A 109 -16.12 -36.78 32.65
CA ASP A 109 -16.79 -38.07 32.49
C ASP A 109 -17.66 -38.12 31.23
N ILE A 110 -18.39 -37.03 30.93
CA ILE A 110 -19.18 -36.92 29.71
C ILE A 110 -18.27 -36.93 28.48
N VAL A 111 -17.17 -36.18 28.50
CA VAL A 111 -16.19 -36.15 27.40
C VAL A 111 -15.55 -37.52 27.21
N ASN A 112 -15.15 -38.20 28.28
CA ASN A 112 -14.52 -39.52 28.21
C ASN A 112 -15.48 -40.59 27.68
N ARG A 113 -16.76 -40.54 28.06
CA ARG A 113 -17.79 -41.45 27.53
C ARG A 113 -18.06 -41.22 26.04
N ASN A 114 -17.94 -39.99 25.59
CA ASN A 114 -18.19 -39.58 24.20
C ASN A 114 -16.88 -39.30 23.42
N LEU A 115 -15.74 -39.78 23.93
CA LEU A 115 -14.43 -39.49 23.37
C LEU A 115 -14.33 -39.75 21.85
N PRO A 116 -14.85 -40.88 21.30
CA PRO A 116 -14.79 -41.11 19.86
C PRO A 116 -15.61 -40.09 19.04
N LEU A 117 -16.74 -39.61 19.58
CA LEU A 117 -17.55 -38.57 18.93
C LEU A 117 -16.81 -37.23 18.91
N VAL A 118 -16.21 -36.84 20.04
CA VAL A 118 -15.41 -35.61 20.16
C VAL A 118 -14.19 -35.65 19.23
N GLN A 119 -13.52 -36.80 19.13
CA GLN A 119 -12.41 -36.99 18.21
C GLN A 119 -12.86 -36.87 16.75
N ASN A 120 -14.01 -37.44 16.41
CA ASN A 120 -14.57 -37.34 15.06
C ASN A 120 -14.94 -35.90 14.70
N GLU A 121 -15.62 -35.17 15.60
CA GLU A 121 -15.92 -33.74 15.40
C GLU A 121 -14.65 -32.91 15.24
N TRP A 122 -13.60 -33.22 16.02
CA TRP A 122 -12.31 -32.54 15.88
C TRP A 122 -11.67 -32.78 14.52
N ILE A 123 -11.71 -34.02 14.01
CA ILE A 123 -11.21 -34.37 12.68
C ILE A 123 -12.01 -33.64 11.58
N VAL A 124 -13.33 -33.67 11.65
CA VAL A 124 -14.22 -32.99 10.68
C VAL A 124 -13.97 -31.49 10.68
N ASN A 125 -13.83 -30.88 11.85
CA ASN A 125 -13.52 -29.46 11.96
C ASN A 125 -12.15 -29.16 11.35
N ASN A 126 -11.14 -29.98 11.64
CA ASN A 126 -9.81 -29.83 11.06
C ASN A 126 -9.84 -29.95 9.52
N GLU A 127 -10.60 -30.90 8.98
CA GLU A 127 -10.81 -31.02 7.53
C GLU A 127 -11.44 -29.75 6.95
N SER A 128 -12.46 -29.20 7.61
CA SER A 128 -13.09 -27.93 7.18
C SER A 128 -12.12 -26.75 7.19
N TRP A 129 -11.20 -26.69 8.17
CA TRP A 129 -10.13 -25.68 8.20
C TRP A 129 -9.17 -25.84 7.04
N THR A 130 -8.74 -27.07 6.73
CA THR A 130 -7.85 -27.32 5.58
C THR A 130 -8.52 -27.00 4.24
N GLN A 131 -9.83 -27.23 4.11
CA GLN A 131 -10.57 -26.86 2.91
C GLN A 131 -10.65 -25.33 2.74
N LEU A 132 -10.88 -24.61 3.84
CA LEU A 132 -10.89 -23.16 3.84
C LEU A 132 -9.51 -22.59 3.48
N GLU A 133 -8.43 -23.16 4.03
CA GLU A 133 -7.05 -22.78 3.69
C GLU A 133 -6.77 -22.95 2.19
N LYS A 134 -7.12 -24.11 1.61
CA LYS A 134 -6.99 -24.34 0.17
C LYS A 134 -7.78 -23.31 -0.66
N SER A 135 -8.98 -22.95 -0.23
CA SER A 135 -9.78 -21.94 -0.93
C SER A 135 -9.11 -20.56 -0.94
N PHE A 136 -8.45 -20.18 0.16
CA PHE A 136 -7.66 -18.95 0.21
C PHE A 136 -6.42 -19.02 -0.67
N ASP A 137 -5.73 -20.15 -0.70
CA ASP A 137 -4.58 -20.35 -1.60
C ASP A 137 -4.97 -20.26 -3.07
N ASP A 138 -6.12 -20.84 -3.45
CA ASP A 138 -6.67 -20.72 -4.80
C ASP A 138 -7.03 -19.27 -5.15
N GLU A 139 -7.64 -18.53 -4.23
CA GLU A 139 -7.89 -17.10 -4.40
C GLU A 139 -6.61 -16.28 -4.53
N ILE A 140 -5.58 -16.58 -3.74
CA ILE A 140 -4.28 -15.91 -3.82
C ILE A 140 -3.64 -16.21 -5.19
N ASN A 141 -3.68 -17.45 -5.64
CA ASN A 141 -3.09 -17.86 -6.91
C ASN A 141 -3.82 -17.23 -8.10
N THR A 142 -5.15 -17.16 -8.07
CA THR A 142 -5.94 -16.47 -9.11
C THR A 142 -5.63 -14.98 -9.15
N LYS A 143 -5.55 -14.31 -7.99
CA LYS A 143 -5.14 -12.90 -7.89
C LYS A 143 -3.72 -12.68 -8.41
N ARG A 144 -2.76 -13.56 -8.07
CA ARG A 144 -1.37 -13.51 -8.57
C ARG A 144 -1.33 -13.65 -10.09
N LYS A 145 -2.04 -14.61 -10.68
CA LYS A 145 -2.13 -14.77 -12.14
C LYS A 145 -2.72 -13.54 -12.82
N ARG A 146 -3.79 -12.96 -12.26
CA ARG A 146 -4.41 -11.72 -12.77
C ARG A 146 -3.45 -10.53 -12.71
N MET A 147 -2.69 -10.41 -11.62
CA MET A 147 -1.66 -9.40 -11.47
C MET A 147 -0.57 -9.58 -12.53
N GLN A 148 -0.03 -10.79 -12.69
CA GLN A 148 0.98 -11.10 -13.71
C GLN A 148 0.51 -10.77 -15.13
N TYR A 149 -0.73 -11.15 -15.47
CA TYR A 149 -1.35 -10.80 -16.76
C TYR A 149 -1.47 -9.29 -16.96
N THR A 150 -1.92 -8.55 -15.93
CA THR A 150 -2.03 -7.09 -16.01
C THR A 150 -0.66 -6.44 -16.18
N THR A 151 0.35 -6.93 -15.46
CA THR A 151 1.73 -6.45 -15.55
C THR A 151 2.33 -6.74 -16.92
N SER A 152 2.13 -7.94 -17.48
CA SER A 152 2.64 -8.28 -18.81
C SER A 152 1.97 -7.47 -19.92
N GLU A 153 0.66 -7.25 -19.83
CA GLU A 153 -0.09 -6.36 -20.74
C GLU A 153 0.42 -4.92 -20.66
N ARG A 154 0.63 -4.38 -19.45
CA ARG A 154 1.22 -3.04 -19.27
C ARG A 154 2.62 -2.98 -19.87
N LYS A 155 3.48 -3.96 -19.59
CA LYS A 155 4.82 -4.04 -20.15
C LYS A 155 4.81 -4.07 -21.67
N ARG A 156 3.93 -4.86 -22.29
CA ARG A 156 3.78 -4.90 -23.75
C ARG A 156 3.44 -3.53 -24.32
N ARG A 157 2.41 -2.86 -23.78
CA ARG A 157 2.02 -1.51 -24.24
C ARG A 157 3.14 -0.49 -24.11
N CYS A 158 3.91 -0.56 -23.03
CA CYS A 158 5.06 0.34 -22.82
C CYS A 158 6.15 0.07 -23.87
N LEU A 159 6.48 -1.20 -24.13
CA LEU A 159 7.48 -1.57 -25.13
C LEU A 159 7.03 -1.25 -26.56
N ASP A 160 5.75 -1.41 -26.87
CA ASP A 160 5.16 -1.06 -28.18
C ASP A 160 5.22 0.47 -28.43
N PHE A 161 5.15 1.28 -27.36
CA PHE A 161 5.24 2.74 -27.45
C PHE A 161 6.68 3.24 -27.67
N LYS A 162 7.68 2.52 -27.13
CA LYS A 162 9.11 2.91 -27.23
C LYS A 162 9.57 3.30 -28.64
N PRO A 163 9.40 2.48 -29.69
CA PRO A 163 9.88 2.83 -31.02
C PRO A 163 9.21 4.08 -31.60
N VAL A 164 7.93 4.32 -31.25
CA VAL A 164 7.21 5.53 -31.66
C VAL A 164 7.79 6.76 -30.96
N ASN A 165 8.07 6.65 -29.67
CA ASN A 165 8.69 7.72 -28.89
C ASN A 165 10.09 8.06 -29.40
N ASP A 166 10.94 7.04 -29.62
CA ASP A 166 12.30 7.21 -30.12
C ASP A 166 12.30 7.86 -31.52
N PHE A 167 11.37 7.46 -32.39
CA PHE A 167 11.20 8.09 -33.71
C PHE A 167 10.79 9.56 -33.60
N LEU A 168 9.82 9.88 -32.75
CA LEU A 168 9.36 11.26 -32.54
C LEU A 168 10.46 12.14 -31.96
N GLN A 169 11.25 11.61 -31.01
CA GLN A 169 12.36 12.31 -30.40
C GLN A 169 13.49 12.57 -31.41
N ASN A 170 13.87 11.56 -32.19
CA ASN A 170 14.89 11.73 -33.24
C ASN A 170 14.44 12.73 -34.30
N ARG A 171 13.19 12.62 -34.76
CA ARG A 171 12.62 13.56 -35.74
C ARG A 171 12.54 14.98 -35.19
N TRP A 172 12.20 15.13 -33.90
CA TRP A 172 12.20 16.43 -33.24
C TRP A 172 13.60 17.03 -33.22
N ASN A 173 14.60 16.26 -32.79
CA ASN A 173 15.99 16.69 -32.75
C ASN A 173 16.51 17.06 -34.14
N GLU A 174 16.26 16.23 -35.16
CA GLU A 174 16.61 16.53 -36.56
C GLU A 174 16.02 17.86 -37.04
N LYS A 175 14.76 18.15 -36.68
CA LYS A 175 14.12 19.42 -37.05
C LYS A 175 14.63 20.61 -36.26
N VAL A 176 14.99 20.42 -35.01
CA VAL A 176 15.67 21.45 -34.21
C VAL A 176 17.04 21.75 -34.81
N ASP A 177 17.81 20.72 -35.17
CA ASP A 177 19.14 20.86 -35.79
C ASP A 177 19.05 21.51 -37.17
N GLU A 178 18.04 21.18 -37.98
CA GLU A 178 17.76 21.84 -39.25
C GLU A 178 17.46 23.34 -39.06
N LEU A 179 16.62 23.70 -38.08
CA LEU A 179 16.33 25.11 -37.78
C LEU A 179 17.55 25.86 -37.26
N ILE A 180 18.36 25.23 -36.40
CA ILE A 180 19.60 25.82 -35.89
C ILE A 180 20.58 26.03 -37.04
N SER A 181 20.78 25.04 -37.92
CA SER A 181 21.68 25.17 -39.06
C SER A 181 21.25 26.25 -40.05
N VAL A 182 19.95 26.37 -40.35
CA VAL A 182 19.42 27.49 -41.15
C VAL A 182 19.65 28.83 -40.45
N GLY A 183 19.46 28.90 -39.14
CA GLY A 183 19.71 30.10 -38.33
C GLY A 183 21.19 30.52 -38.32
N VAL A 184 22.11 29.55 -38.27
CA VAL A 184 23.56 29.81 -38.39
C VAL A 184 23.90 30.32 -39.78
N LEU A 185 23.42 29.67 -40.84
CA LEU A 185 23.68 30.09 -42.22
C LEU A 185 23.12 31.49 -42.54
N LEU A 186 21.97 31.86 -41.97
CA LEU A 186 21.43 33.21 -42.09
C LEU A 186 22.30 34.22 -41.36
N SER A 187 22.72 33.92 -40.14
CA SER A 187 23.64 34.77 -39.36
C SER A 187 24.98 34.96 -40.09
N GLU A 188 25.53 33.91 -40.71
CA GLU A 188 26.75 33.97 -41.51
C GLU A 188 26.58 34.87 -42.75
N LYS A 189 25.46 34.76 -43.46
CA LYS A 189 25.16 35.64 -44.61
C LYS A 189 24.98 37.10 -44.20
N GLU A 190 24.32 37.38 -43.09
CA GLU A 190 24.16 38.74 -42.58
C GLU A 190 25.51 39.36 -42.22
N LEU A 191 26.45 38.58 -41.68
CA LEU A 191 27.82 39.02 -41.43
C LEU A 191 28.59 39.28 -42.74
N GLU A 192 28.49 38.39 -43.73
CA GLU A 192 29.11 38.61 -45.05
C GLU A 192 28.57 39.87 -45.76
N GLU A 193 27.26 40.12 -45.67
CA GLU A 193 26.64 41.34 -46.21
C GLU A 193 27.08 42.60 -45.44
N ALA A 194 27.23 42.53 -44.13
CA ALA A 194 27.77 43.62 -43.32
C ALA A 194 29.25 43.93 -43.66
N GLU A 195 30.08 42.90 -43.87
CA GLU A 195 31.48 43.07 -44.30
C GLU A 195 31.62 43.62 -45.73
N LEU A 196 30.66 43.33 -46.62
CA LEU A 196 30.59 43.89 -47.98
C LEU A 196 30.07 45.35 -47.97
N GLY A 197 29.17 45.70 -47.06
CA GLY A 197 28.74 47.07 -46.81
C GLY A 197 29.90 47.97 -46.37
N ASP A 198 30.71 47.52 -45.42
CA ASP A 198 31.89 48.26 -44.91
C ASP A 198 32.97 48.49 -45.98
N LYS A 199 33.11 47.57 -46.95
CA LYS A 199 34.05 47.72 -48.07
C LYS A 199 33.60 48.75 -49.10
N ASN A 200 32.29 48.95 -49.29
CA ASN A 200 31.76 49.96 -50.20
C ASN A 200 31.79 51.37 -49.58
N ASP A 201 31.63 51.49 -48.26
CA ASP A 201 31.78 52.78 -47.55
C ASP A 201 33.26 53.21 -47.39
N SER A 202 34.21 52.29 -47.58
CA SER A 202 35.66 52.58 -47.59
C SER A 202 36.21 53.00 -48.97
N GLN A 203 35.38 53.06 -50.01
CA GLN A 203 35.78 53.47 -51.38
C GLN A 203 35.12 54.78 -51.86
N VAL A 204 34.49 55.56 -50.96
CA VAL A 204 34.02 56.93 -51.23
C VAL A 204 34.92 57.96 -50.55
#